data_AF-A0A2H0UZX8-F1
#
_entry.id   AF-A0A2H0UZX8-F1
#
_cell.length_a   1.000
_cell.length_b   1.000
_cell.length_c   1.000
_cell.angle_alpha   90.00
_cell.angle_beta   90.00
_cell.angle_gamma   90.00
#
_symmetry.space_group_name_H-M   'P 1'
#
loop_
_entity.id
_entity.type
_entity.pdbx_description
1 polymer ?
#
loop_
_entity_poly.entity_id
_entity_poly.type
_entity_poly.pdbx_seq_one_letter_code
_entity_poly.pdbx_strand_id
1 'polypeptide(L)'
;MLLPKNNFFSKHGWGMLLGCALPIMAALLIFVWGKLPNDYWLWLVILLCPLAHIVMMRLHGHTGQTERRPEEEQASAAKFYTCPECGLRYAEPIWAKKCAAWCRKYQSCNLAITKHAVKD
;
A
#
# COMPACT_ATOMS: atom_id res chain seq x y z
N MET A 1 -29.55 9.51 -7.77
CA MET A 1 -28.95 8.39 -8.51
C MET A 1 -27.83 8.93 -9.39
N LEU A 2 -26.58 8.84 -8.95
CA LEU A 2 -25.40 8.92 -9.81
C LEU A 2 -24.34 7.98 -9.19
N LEU A 3 -24.08 6.87 -9.87
CA LEU A 3 -23.09 5.87 -9.50
C LEU A 3 -21.67 6.38 -9.83
N PRO A 4 -20.68 6.22 -8.94
CA PRO A 4 -19.29 6.47 -9.29
C PRO A 4 -18.77 5.36 -10.22
N LYS A 5 -18.19 5.78 -11.34
CA LYS A 5 -17.56 4.90 -12.34
C LYS A 5 -16.24 4.36 -11.77
N ASN A 6 -16.29 3.15 -11.23
CA ASN A 6 -15.13 2.39 -10.74
C ASN A 6 -14.09 2.18 -11.86
N ASN A 7 -12.99 2.94 -11.81
CA ASN A 7 -11.77 2.67 -12.57
C ASN A 7 -10.69 1.99 -11.70
N PHE A 8 -11.10 1.28 -10.64
CA PHE A 8 -10.15 0.62 -9.72
C PHE A 8 -9.55 -0.67 -10.31
N PHE A 9 -10.28 -1.35 -11.19
CA PHE A 9 -9.85 -2.63 -11.80
C PHE A 9 -8.81 -2.48 -12.93
N SER A 10 -8.46 -1.25 -13.33
CA SER A 10 -7.66 -1.01 -14.53
C SER A 10 -6.15 -0.94 -14.32
N LYS A 11 -5.64 -0.71 -13.10
CA LYS A 11 -4.17 -0.58 -12.89
C LYS A 11 -3.52 -1.90 -12.47
N HIS A 12 -4.17 -2.66 -11.59
CA HIS A 12 -3.65 -3.95 -11.12
C HIS A 12 -3.78 -5.06 -12.17
N GLY A 13 -4.96 -5.16 -12.82
CA GLY A 13 -5.20 -6.12 -13.90
C GLY A 13 -4.38 -5.85 -15.16
N TRP A 14 -4.03 -4.58 -15.42
CA TRP A 14 -3.21 -4.21 -16.57
C TRP A 14 -1.74 -4.55 -16.40
N GLY A 15 -1.19 -4.41 -15.18
CA GLY A 15 0.15 -4.89 -14.86
C GLY A 15 0.30 -6.41 -15.05
N MET A 16 -0.72 -7.18 -14.66
CA MET A 16 -0.78 -8.64 -14.87
C MET A 16 -0.96 -9.02 -16.34
N LEU A 17 -1.82 -8.31 -17.08
CA LEU A 17 -2.02 -8.53 -18.51
C LEU A 17 -0.77 -8.23 -19.33
N LEU A 18 0.00 -7.17 -19.01
CA LEU A 18 1.29 -6.89 -19.64
C LEU A 18 2.33 -7.98 -19.34
N GLY A 19 2.37 -8.46 -18.09
CA GLY A 19 3.26 -9.54 -17.65
C GLY A 19 3.00 -10.86 -18.36
N CYS A 20 1.74 -11.18 -18.66
CA CYS A 20 1.37 -12.36 -19.45
C CYS A 20 1.49 -12.14 -20.96
N ALA A 21 1.29 -10.92 -21.47
CA ALA A 21 1.42 -10.61 -22.89
C ALA A 21 2.87 -10.73 -23.38
N LEU A 22 3.86 -10.35 -22.56
CA LEU A 22 5.28 -10.41 -22.93
C LEU A 22 5.78 -11.82 -23.32
N PRO A 23 5.56 -12.89 -22.53
CA PRO A 23 5.97 -14.24 -22.90
C PRO A 23 5.13 -14.82 -24.05
N ILE A 24 3.84 -14.48 -24.13
CA ILE A 24 2.97 -14.93 -25.23
C ILE A 24 3.44 -14.32 -26.56
N MET A 25 3.76 -13.03 -26.58
CA MET A 25 4.31 -12.36 -27.76
C MET A 25 5.68 -12.91 -28.14
N ALA A 26 6.54 -13.23 -27.16
CA ALA A 26 7.83 -13.87 -27.41
C ALA A 26 7.65 -15.28 -28.02
N ALA A 27 6.73 -16.09 -27.50
CA ALA A 27 6.44 -17.42 -28.03
C ALA A 27 5.86 -17.37 -29.45
N LEU A 28 4.95 -16.42 -29.73
CA LEU A 28 4.39 -16.20 -31.07
C LEU A 28 5.45 -15.74 -32.08
N LEU A 29 6.37 -14.85 -31.69
CA LEU A 29 7.48 -14.42 -32.54
C LEU A 29 8.44 -15.58 -32.86
N ILE A 30 8.75 -16.42 -31.86
CA ILE A 30 9.60 -17.61 -32.05
C ILE A 30 8.92 -18.63 -32.97
N PHE A 31 7.61 -18.82 -32.83
CA PHE A 31 6.80 -19.70 -33.68
C PHE A 31 6.76 -19.23 -35.14
N VAL A 32 6.61 -17.92 -35.36
CA VAL A 32 6.59 -17.31 -36.72
C VAL A 32 7.97 -17.35 -37.39
N TRP A 33 9.06 -17.28 -36.61
CA TRP A 33 10.43 -17.34 -37.14
C TRP A 33 11.02 -18.75 -37.23
N GLY A 34 10.23 -19.80 -36.94
CA GLY A 34 10.55 -21.19 -37.32
C GLY A 34 11.83 -21.78 -36.71
N LYS A 35 12.45 -21.13 -35.73
CA LYS A 35 13.59 -21.66 -34.98
C LYS A 35 13.16 -21.96 -33.55
N LEU A 36 12.66 -23.18 -33.36
CA LEU A 36 12.57 -23.81 -32.06
C LEU A 36 13.92 -24.49 -31.75
N PRO A 37 14.69 -24.07 -30.73
CA PRO A 37 15.60 -24.96 -30.06
C PRO A 37 14.83 -25.64 -28.92
N ASN A 38 14.57 -26.94 -29.05
CA ASN A 38 14.12 -27.87 -27.99
C ASN A 38 12.87 -27.47 -27.17
N ASP A 39 11.84 -28.32 -27.20
CA ASP A 39 10.56 -28.22 -26.47
C ASP A 39 10.66 -27.80 -24.99
N TYR A 40 11.77 -28.13 -24.32
CA TYR A 40 12.01 -27.80 -22.91
C TYR A 40 12.09 -26.30 -22.61
N TRP A 41 12.55 -25.47 -23.55
CA TRP A 41 12.69 -24.03 -23.34
C TRP A 41 11.33 -23.33 -23.26
N LEU A 42 10.35 -23.82 -24.03
CA LEU A 42 8.99 -23.29 -24.02
C LEU A 42 8.26 -23.62 -22.71
N TRP A 43 8.39 -24.88 -22.26
CA TRP A 43 7.85 -25.34 -20.97
C TRP A 43 8.46 -24.60 -19.78
N LEU A 44 9.75 -24.26 -19.83
CA LEU A 44 10.43 -23.49 -18.78
C LEU A 44 9.87 -22.05 -18.67
N VAL A 45 9.56 -21.40 -19.80
CA VAL A 45 8.93 -20.07 -19.82
C VAL A 45 7.50 -20.12 -19.29
N ILE A 46 6.74 -21.16 -19.66
CA ILE A 46 5.36 -21.37 -19.19
C ILE A 46 5.33 -21.64 -17.68
N LEU A 47 6.29 -22.40 -17.14
CA LEU A 47 6.38 -22.73 -15.70
C LEU A 47 6.88 -21.56 -14.85
N LEU A 48 7.72 -20.68 -15.41
CA LEU A 48 8.25 -19.52 -14.71
C LEU A 48 7.16 -18.47 -14.41
N CYS A 49 6.13 -18.38 -15.26
CA CYS A 49 5.01 -17.45 -15.12
C CYS A 49 4.16 -17.70 -13.85
N PRO A 50 3.62 -18.91 -13.57
CA PRO A 50 2.92 -19.20 -12.33
C PRO A 50 3.85 -19.14 -11.12
N LEU A 51 5.14 -19.48 -11.27
CA LEU A 51 6.13 -19.36 -10.19
C LEU A 51 6.29 -17.89 -9.75
N ALA A 52 6.43 -16.96 -10.70
CA ALA A 52 6.50 -15.52 -10.42
C ALA A 52 5.21 -14.98 -9.77
N HIS A 53 4.04 -15.46 -10.21
CA HIS A 53 2.76 -15.12 -9.60
C HIS A 53 2.64 -15.62 -8.15
N ILE A 54 3.10 -16.85 -7.87
CA ILE A 54 3.11 -17.44 -6.53
C ILE A 54 4.08 -16.70 -5.60
N VAL A 55 5.27 -16.34 -6.08
CA VAL A 55 6.26 -15.56 -5.32
C VAL A 55 5.72 -14.16 -4.99
N MET A 56 5.04 -13.50 -5.93
CA MET A 56 4.42 -12.19 -5.69
C MET A 56 3.23 -12.22 -4.72
N MET A 57 2.48 -13.32 -4.62
CA MET A 57 1.46 -13.46 -3.57
C MET A 57 2.03 -13.85 -2.20
N ARG A 58 3.19 -14.50 -2.17
CA ARG A 58 3.84 -14.97 -0.93
C ARG A 58 4.75 -13.94 -0.26
N LEU A 59 5.11 -12.84 -0.94
CA LEU A 59 5.99 -11.80 -0.38
C LEU A 59 5.24 -10.63 0.29
N HIS A 60 3.93 -10.75 0.54
CA HIS A 60 3.23 -9.90 1.52
C HIS A 60 3.32 -10.49 2.94
N GLY A 61 4.55 -10.76 3.38
CA GLY A 61 4.85 -10.87 4.81
C GLY A 61 4.98 -9.46 5.38
N HIS A 62 4.13 -9.10 6.34
CA HIS A 62 4.21 -7.81 7.04
C HIS A 62 5.59 -7.61 7.65
N THR A 63 6.47 -6.84 7.01
CA THR A 63 7.62 -6.22 7.70
C THR A 63 8.05 -4.98 6.92
N GLY A 64 7.95 -3.82 7.58
CA GLY A 64 8.06 -2.52 6.93
C GLY A 64 9.43 -2.24 6.34
N GLN A 65 9.43 -1.69 5.12
CA GLN A 65 10.53 -0.88 4.62
C GLN A 65 9.98 0.31 3.84
N THR A 66 10.14 1.47 4.47
CA THR A 66 10.28 2.77 3.84
C THR A 66 11.43 2.70 2.83
N GLU A 67 11.18 2.84 1.51
CA GLU A 67 11.90 3.80 0.65
C GLU A 67 11.35 3.89 -0.81
N ARG A 68 11.01 5.14 -1.21
CA ARG A 68 10.90 5.81 -2.55
C ARG A 68 9.95 5.32 -3.68
N ARG A 69 8.97 6.19 -4.03
CA ARG A 69 8.84 6.95 -5.32
C ARG A 69 7.67 7.97 -5.27
N PRO A 70 7.77 9.19 -5.86
CA PRO A 70 6.83 10.29 -5.64
C PRO A 70 5.73 10.45 -6.71
N GLU A 71 4.76 11.30 -6.35
CA GLU A 71 3.73 12.03 -7.11
C GLU A 71 2.31 11.46 -7.27
N GLU A 72 1.37 12.26 -6.71
CA GLU A 72 -0.08 12.36 -6.90
C GLU A 72 -1.01 11.32 -6.22
N GLU A 73 -1.45 11.66 -4.99
CA GLU A 73 -2.85 12.05 -4.68
C GLU A 73 -3.01 12.29 -3.15
N GLN A 74 -2.96 13.57 -2.74
CA GLN A 74 -3.16 13.96 -1.33
C GLN A 74 -4.63 13.86 -0.90
N ALA A 75 -4.92 12.93 0.01
CA ALA A 75 -5.96 13.03 1.05
C ALA A 75 -5.74 11.84 1.99
N SER A 76 -5.17 11.92 3.20
CA SER A 76 -5.45 12.87 4.27
C SER A 76 -4.33 12.79 5.31
N ALA A 77 -3.32 13.67 5.23
CA ALA A 77 -2.43 13.89 6.37
C ALA A 77 -3.15 14.75 7.41
N ALA A 78 -4.17 14.19 8.07
CA ALA A 78 -4.75 14.81 9.24
C ALA A 78 -3.65 14.88 10.31
N LYS A 79 -3.07 16.07 10.48
CA LYS A 79 -2.03 16.33 11.47
C LYS A 79 -2.65 16.24 12.85
N PHE A 80 -2.71 15.04 13.41
CA PHE A 80 -3.08 14.84 14.81
C PHE A 80 -1.89 15.12 15.72
N TYR A 81 -2.14 15.83 16.80
CA TYR A 81 -1.15 16.18 17.81
C TYR A 81 -1.31 15.24 19.00
N THR A 82 -0.25 14.50 19.33
CA THR A 82 -0.26 13.51 20.42
C THR A 82 0.35 14.09 21.68
N CYS A 83 -0.26 13.84 22.83
CA CYS A 83 0.33 14.16 24.13
C CYS A 83 1.47 13.18 24.47
N PRO A 84 2.68 13.65 24.82
CA PRO A 84 3.81 12.77 25.16
C PRO A 84 3.63 12.00 26.48
N GLU A 85 2.81 12.52 27.41
CA GLU A 85 2.66 11.93 28.74
C GLU A 85 1.63 10.78 28.77
N CYS A 86 0.54 10.91 28.00
CA CYS A 86 -0.59 9.97 28.06
C CYS A 86 -0.99 9.37 26.71
N GLY A 87 -0.36 9.78 25.61
CA GLY A 87 -0.60 9.21 24.28
C GLY A 87 -1.92 9.60 23.62
N LEU A 88 -2.75 10.44 24.24
CA LEU A 88 -4.00 10.92 23.64
C LEU A 88 -3.75 11.80 22.41
N ARG A 89 -4.53 11.58 21.34
CA ARG A 89 -4.43 12.27 20.05
C ARG A 89 -5.51 13.35 19.95
N TYR A 90 -5.13 14.51 19.46
CA TYR A 90 -6.00 15.68 19.32
C TYR A 90 -5.95 16.23 17.90
N ALA A 91 -7.09 16.73 17.42
CA ALA A 91 -7.15 17.41 16.11
C ALA A 91 -6.39 18.74 16.11
N GLU A 92 -6.34 19.41 17.27
CA GLU A 92 -5.68 20.71 17.42
C GLU A 92 -4.46 20.64 18.35
N PRO A 93 -3.38 21.40 18.07
CA PRO A 93 -2.16 21.40 18.88
C PRO A 93 -2.36 21.99 20.28
N ILE A 94 -3.37 22.84 20.44
CA ILE A 94 -3.68 23.52 21.71
C ILE A 94 -4.09 22.50 22.77
N TRP A 95 -4.92 21.52 22.39
CA TRP A 95 -5.36 20.45 23.29
C TRP A 95 -4.23 19.53 23.70
N ALA A 96 -3.36 19.15 22.76
CA ALA A 96 -2.18 18.35 23.07
C ALA A 96 -1.23 19.06 24.07
N LYS A 97 -1.00 20.36 23.90
CA LYS A 97 -0.18 21.17 24.83
C LYS A 97 -0.82 21.28 26.22
N LYS A 98 -2.13 21.55 26.30
CA LYS A 98 -2.86 21.60 27.58
C LYS A 98 -2.83 20.24 28.27
N CYS A 99 -3.00 19.16 27.52
CA CYS A 99 -2.92 17.80 28.04
C CYS A 99 -1.54 17.52 28.63
N ALA A 100 -0.46 17.83 27.89
CA ALA A 100 0.91 17.63 28.35
C ALA A 100 1.23 18.43 29.62
N ALA A 101 0.83 19.71 29.66
CA ALA A 101 1.04 20.55 30.83
C ALA A 101 0.27 20.05 32.07
N TRP A 102 -0.96 19.56 31.88
CA TRP A 102 -1.75 19.01 32.98
C TRP A 102 -1.19 17.68 33.47
N CYS A 103 -0.89 16.74 32.57
CA CYS A 103 -0.30 15.45 32.91
C CYS A 103 1.03 15.62 33.65
N ARG A 104 1.90 16.54 33.22
CA ARG A 104 3.18 16.81 33.90
C ARG A 104 2.98 17.34 35.32
N LYS A 105 1.97 18.18 35.55
CA LYS A 105 1.71 18.82 36.86
C LYS A 105 0.98 17.90 37.84
N TYR A 106 0.00 17.14 37.38
CA TYR A 106 -0.91 16.36 38.24
C TYR A 106 -0.78 14.84 38.07
N GLN A 107 0.10 14.36 37.18
CA GLN A 107 0.32 12.94 36.87
C GLN A 107 -0.99 12.19 36.53
N SER A 108 -1.98 12.92 36.00
CA SER A 108 -3.34 12.43 35.70
C SER A 108 -3.87 13.11 34.44
N CYS A 109 -4.86 12.51 33.78
CA CYS A 109 -5.52 13.12 32.62
C CYS A 109 -6.78 13.91 33.03
N ASN A 110 -6.90 15.16 32.58
CA ASN A 110 -8.08 15.98 32.85
C ASN A 110 -9.25 15.58 31.92
N LEU A 111 -10.39 15.22 32.52
CA LEU A 111 -11.58 14.78 31.77
C LEU A 111 -12.14 15.84 30.81
N ALA A 112 -11.97 17.14 31.11
CA ALA A 112 -12.39 18.22 30.22
C ALA A 112 -11.50 18.32 28.98
N ILE A 113 -10.21 17.95 29.09
CA ILE A 113 -9.26 17.95 27.97
C ILE A 113 -9.46 16.69 27.12
N THR A 114 -9.59 15.51 27.76
CA THR A 114 -9.74 14.23 27.05
C THR A 114 -11.02 14.13 26.24
N LYS A 115 -12.06 14.91 26.56
CA LYS A 115 -13.28 15.02 25.74
C LYS A 115 -13.03 15.52 24.31
N HIS A 116 -11.93 16.25 24.09
CA HIS A 116 -11.52 16.74 22.77
C HIS A 116 -10.58 15.77 22.04
N ALA A 117 -10.30 14.62 22.64
CA ALA A 117 -9.50 13.60 21.99
C ALA A 117 -10.28 13.00 20.81
N VAL A 118 -9.55 12.72 19.73
CA VAL A 118 -10.09 12.04 18.58
C VAL A 118 -10.23 10.56 18.96
N LYS A 119 -11.47 10.06 19.00
CA LYS A 119 -11.74 8.62 19.11
C LYS A 119 -11.66 8.02 17.72
N ASP A 120 -10.81 7.01 17.55
CA ASP A 120 -10.87 6.07 16.42
C ASP A 120 -12.21 5.30 16.43
#